data_AF-X1PE69-F1
#
_entry.id   AF-X1PE69-F1
#
_cell.length_a   1.000
_cell.length_b   1.000
_cell.length_c   1.000
_cell.angle_alpha   90.00
_cell.angle_beta   90.00
_cell.angle_gamma   90.00
#
_symmetry.space_group_name_H-M   'P 1'
#
loop_
_entity.id
_entity.type
_entity.pdbx_description
1 polymer ?
#
loop_
_entity_poly.entity_id
_entity_poly.type
_entity_poly.pdbx_seq_one_letter_code
_entity_poly.pdbx_strand_id
1 'polypeptide(L)'
;MKKALFILLGLALILMLWLGVCFGEEIDYDKMVRAIFQAEGGYKATYLYGIKSVDYKYEHEARQICYNSVRNNHRRWIKAGKPKDFISFMGDRYCPPTIHKLNKNWVKNVTYFYKENQ
;
A
#
# COMPACT_ATOMS: atom_id res chain seq x y z
N MET A 1 -37.14 -12.79 36.54
CA MET A 1 -36.63 -13.40 35.30
C MET A 1 -36.54 -12.43 34.12
N LYS A 2 -37.63 -11.74 33.73
CA LYS A 2 -37.62 -10.83 32.56
C LYS A 2 -36.59 -9.67 32.64
N LYS A 3 -36.38 -9.06 33.82
CA LYS A 3 -35.40 -7.97 34.01
C LYS A 3 -33.94 -8.39 33.77
N ALA A 4 -33.55 -9.58 34.23
CA ALA A 4 -32.21 -10.12 34.01
C ALA A 4 -31.95 -10.45 32.53
N LEU A 5 -33.00 -10.89 31.81
CA LEU A 5 -32.94 -11.14 30.36
C LEU A 5 -32.70 -9.86 29.56
N PHE A 6 -33.34 -8.75 29.93
CA PHE A 6 -33.11 -7.45 29.29
C PHE A 6 -31.71 -6.89 29.54
N ILE A 7 -31.16 -7.09 30.75
CA ILE A 7 -29.78 -6.69 31.08
C ILE A 7 -28.78 -7.52 30.27
N LEU A 8 -28.97 -8.84 30.18
CA LEU A 8 -28.12 -9.72 29.38
C LEU A 8 -28.17 -9.39 27.89
N LEU A 9 -29.35 -9.10 27.34
CA LEU A 9 -29.50 -8.66 25.95
C LEU A 9 -28.82 -7.32 25.69
N GLY A 10 -28.94 -6.35 26.62
CA GLY A 10 -28.26 -5.07 26.53
C GLY A 10 -26.73 -5.21 26.55
N LEU A 11 -26.19 -6.05 27.43
CA LEU A 11 -24.75 -6.33 27.50
C LEU A 11 -24.24 -7.06 26.25
N ALA A 12 -25.00 -8.02 25.72
CA ALA A 12 -24.66 -8.71 24.47
C ALA A 12 -24.62 -7.73 23.27
N LEU A 13 -25.55 -6.77 23.21
CA LEU A 13 -25.57 -5.75 22.16
C LEU A 13 -24.35 -4.83 22.23
N ILE A 14 -23.97 -4.39 23.43
CA ILE A 14 -22.78 -3.57 23.66
C ILE A 14 -21.51 -4.32 23.26
N LEU A 15 -21.42 -5.62 23.59
CA LEU A 15 -20.31 -6.48 23.19
C LEU A 15 -20.21 -6.62 21.67
N MET A 16 -21.32 -6.80 20.96
CA MET A 16 -21.34 -6.87 19.49
C MET A 16 -20.93 -5.55 18.83
N LEU A 17 -21.30 -4.40 19.40
CA LEU A 17 -20.90 -3.08 18.91
C LEU A 17 -19.40 -2.82 19.11
N TRP A 18 -18.78 -3.37 20.16
CA TRP A 18 -17.34 -3.29 20.38
C TRP A 18 -16.51 -4.20 19.45
N LEU A 19 -17.07 -5.34 19.03
CA LEU A 19 -16.37 -6.27 18.12
C LEU A 19 -16.37 -5.82 16.64
N GLY A 20 -17.18 -4.82 16.28
CA GLY A 20 -17.41 -4.41 14.89
C GLY A 20 -16.43 -3.38 14.32
N VAL A 21 -15.52 -2.82 15.13
CA VAL A 21 -14.64 -1.74 14.65
C VAL A 21 -13.30 -2.31 14.16
N CYS A 22 -13.31 -2.92 12.99
CA CYS A 22 -12.07 -3.21 12.26
C CYS A 22 -11.64 -1.96 11.48
N PHE A 23 -10.76 -1.15 12.09
CA PHE A 23 -10.05 -0.09 11.36
C PHE A 23 -9.10 -0.73 10.35
N GLY A 24 -9.57 -0.90 9.12
CA GLY A 24 -8.69 -1.16 7.99
C GLY A 24 -8.00 0.15 7.60
N GLU A 25 -6.69 0.24 7.81
CA GLU A 25 -5.90 1.32 7.22
C GLU A 25 -6.00 1.21 5.69
N GLU A 26 -6.69 2.16 5.06
CA GLU A 26 -6.79 2.24 3.61
C GLU A 26 -5.48 2.80 3.05
N ILE A 27 -4.94 2.14 2.04
CA ILE A 27 -3.70 2.60 1.38
C ILE A 27 -4.05 3.76 0.45
N ASP A 28 -3.50 4.94 0.73
CA ASP A 28 -3.56 6.08 -0.18
C ASP A 28 -2.63 5.80 -1.39
N TYR A 29 -3.24 5.51 -2.53
CA TYR A 29 -2.51 5.19 -3.75
C TYR A 29 -1.79 6.41 -4.34
N ASP A 30 -2.37 7.60 -4.27
CA ASP A 30 -1.74 8.80 -4.82
C ASP A 30 -0.49 9.15 -4.01
N LYS A 31 -0.57 9.00 -2.69
CA LYS A 31 0.56 9.12 -1.78
C LYS A 31 1.64 8.06 -2.05
N MET A 32 1.24 6.81 -2.26
CA MET A 32 2.18 5.74 -2.62
C MET A 32 2.90 6.03 -3.94
N VAL A 33 2.17 6.52 -4.95
CA VAL A 33 2.75 6.89 -6.26
C VAL A 33 3.74 8.05 -6.10
N ARG A 34 3.44 9.07 -5.28
CA ARG A 34 4.39 10.15 -4.97
C ARG A 34 5.64 9.64 -4.25
N ALA A 35 5.48 8.73 -3.28
CA ALA A 35 6.60 8.13 -2.57
C ALA A 35 7.52 7.34 -3.51
N ILE A 36 6.95 6.58 -4.45
CA ILE A 36 7.71 5.86 -5.48
C ILE A 36 8.42 6.84 -6.41
N PHE A 37 7.75 7.92 -6.84
CA PHE A 37 8.36 8.96 -7.66
C PHE A 37 9.63 9.53 -7.01
N GLN A 38 9.55 9.90 -5.74
CA GLN A 38 10.67 10.46 -4.99
C GLN A 38 11.77 9.40 -4.77
N ALA A 39 11.41 8.16 -4.42
CA ALA A 39 12.35 7.07 -4.19
C ALA A 39 13.19 6.70 -5.42
N GLU A 40 12.61 6.82 -6.62
CA GLU A 40 13.26 6.53 -7.89
C GLU A 40 14.11 7.71 -8.42
N GLY A 41 14.07 8.88 -7.76
CA GLY A 41 14.86 10.07 -8.11
C GLY A 41 14.06 11.19 -8.79
N GLY A 42 12.73 11.09 -8.84
CA GLY A 42 11.84 12.09 -9.40
C GLY A 42 12.18 12.43 -10.85
N TYR A 43 12.14 13.71 -11.20
CA TYR A 43 12.48 14.20 -12.55
C TYR A 43 13.96 14.01 -12.95
N LYS A 44 14.83 13.62 -12.02
CA LYS A 44 16.23 13.28 -12.33
C LYS A 44 16.40 11.83 -12.76
N ALA A 45 15.38 11.00 -12.59
CA ALA A 45 15.41 9.60 -12.98
C ALA A 45 15.41 9.46 -14.50
N THR A 46 16.17 8.50 -15.02
CA THR A 46 16.11 8.12 -16.45
C THR A 46 14.74 7.55 -16.82
N TYR A 47 14.13 6.80 -15.89
CA TYR A 47 12.80 6.22 -16.03
C TYR A 47 11.94 6.67 -14.85
N LEU A 48 10.90 7.45 -15.12
CA LEU A 48 9.98 7.94 -14.11
C LEU A 48 9.30 6.76 -13.42
N TYR A 49 9.21 6.83 -12.09
CA TYR A 49 8.66 5.77 -11.25
C TYR A 49 9.33 4.39 -11.45
N GLY A 50 10.53 4.32 -12.05
CA GLY A 50 11.22 3.06 -12.33
C GLY A 50 10.59 2.19 -13.44
N ILE A 51 9.66 2.74 -14.24
CA ILE A 51 8.93 1.98 -15.27
C ILE A 51 9.80 1.77 -16.50
N LYS A 52 10.24 0.52 -16.71
CA LYS A 52 11.05 0.10 -17.86
C LYS A 52 10.34 -0.85 -18.82
N SER A 53 9.21 -1.40 -18.41
CA SER A 53 8.52 -2.49 -19.11
C SER A 53 7.45 -2.00 -20.10
N VAL A 54 7.06 -0.73 -20.03
CA VAL A 54 6.02 -0.13 -20.86
C VAL A 54 6.49 1.25 -21.27
N ASP A 55 6.46 1.52 -22.57
CA ASP A 55 6.79 2.83 -23.10
C ASP A 55 5.72 3.86 -22.73
N TYR A 56 6.16 5.07 -22.44
CA TYR A 56 5.32 6.23 -22.20
C TYR A 56 6.00 7.47 -22.78
N LYS A 57 5.21 8.46 -23.19
CA LYS A 57 5.70 9.70 -23.78
C LYS A 57 5.61 10.87 -22.79
N TYR A 58 4.62 10.84 -21.92
CA TYR A 58 4.33 11.93 -20.99
C TYR A 58 4.33 11.47 -19.53
N GLU A 59 4.60 12.40 -18.62
CA GLU A 59 4.64 12.10 -17.17
C GLU A 59 3.31 11.53 -16.66
N HIS A 60 2.18 12.06 -17.10
CA HIS A 60 0.86 11.62 -16.63
C HIS A 60 0.58 10.16 -17.01
N GLU A 61 1.12 9.67 -18.13
CA GLU A 61 1.02 8.27 -18.54
C GLU A 61 1.85 7.39 -17.60
N ALA A 62 3.10 7.76 -17.32
CA ALA A 62 3.96 7.04 -16.36
C ALA A 62 3.33 7.00 -14.96
N ARG A 63 2.78 8.12 -14.50
CA ARG A 63 2.04 8.21 -13.23
C ARG A 63 0.85 7.25 -13.20
N GLN A 64 0.06 7.22 -14.28
CA GLN A 64 -1.10 6.34 -14.38
C GLN A 64 -0.70 4.85 -14.39
N ILE A 65 0.40 4.51 -15.05
CA ILE A 65 0.97 3.15 -15.04
C ILE A 65 1.42 2.76 -13.63
N CYS A 66 2.11 3.67 -12.93
CA CYS A 66 2.53 3.45 -11.54
C CYS A 66 1.31 3.25 -10.62
N TYR A 67 0.31 4.13 -10.72
CA TYR A 67 -0.95 4.03 -9.97
C TYR A 67 -1.65 2.69 -10.18
N ASN A 68 -1.79 2.27 -11.45
CA ASN A 68 -2.38 0.98 -11.79
C ASN A 68 -1.58 -0.19 -11.20
N SER A 69 -0.25 -0.08 -11.19
CA SER A 69 0.65 -1.08 -10.59
C SER A 69 0.48 -1.17 -9.08
N VAL A 70 0.39 -0.03 -8.38
CA VAL A 70 0.10 0.04 -6.94
C VAL A 70 -1.25 -0.62 -6.64
N ARG A 71 -2.32 -0.18 -7.30
CA ARG A 71 -3.69 -0.70 -7.10
C ARG A 71 -3.75 -2.21 -7.33
N ASN A 72 -3.14 -2.69 -8.41
CA ASN A 72 -3.16 -4.12 -8.75
C ASN A 72 -2.32 -4.95 -7.77
N ASN A 73 -1.19 -4.43 -7.28
CA ASN A 73 -0.43 -5.10 -6.22
C ASN A 73 -1.18 -5.10 -4.90
N HIS A 74 -1.89 -4.01 -4.55
CA HIS A 74 -2.69 -3.95 -3.32
C HIS A 74 -3.80 -5.01 -3.33
N ARG A 75 -4.51 -5.16 -4.45
CA ARG A 75 -5.48 -6.26 -4.63
C ARG A 75 -4.86 -7.65 -4.49
N ARG A 76 -3.66 -7.86 -5.04
CA ARG A 76 -2.92 -9.13 -4.90
C ARG A 76 -2.49 -9.39 -3.45
N TRP A 77 -2.08 -8.35 -2.74
CA TRP A 77 -1.69 -8.41 -1.34
C TRP A 77 -2.86 -8.80 -0.43
N ILE A 78 -4.02 -8.17 -0.63
CA ILE A 78 -5.26 -8.55 0.07
C ILE A 78 -5.64 -10.00 -0.25
N LYS A 79 -5.64 -10.38 -1.54
CA LYS A 79 -5.96 -11.75 -1.97
C LYS A 79 -5.02 -12.80 -1.38
N ALA A 80 -3.76 -12.45 -1.15
CA ALA A 80 -2.75 -13.32 -0.55
C ALA A 80 -2.84 -13.40 0.99
N GLY A 81 -3.81 -12.73 1.62
CA GLY A 81 -3.95 -12.70 3.08
C GLY A 81 -2.95 -11.78 3.77
N LYS A 82 -2.45 -10.75 3.08
CA LYS A 82 -1.53 -9.73 3.62
C LYS A 82 -0.26 -10.34 4.25
N PRO A 83 0.55 -11.10 3.51
CA PRO A 83 1.63 -11.93 4.07
C PRO A 83 2.81 -11.15 4.71
N LYS A 84 2.91 -9.85 4.45
CA LYS A 84 3.89 -8.89 5.02
C LYS A 84 3.35 -7.47 4.86
N ASP A 85 4.06 -6.42 5.24
CA ASP A 85 3.61 -5.05 4.95
C ASP A 85 3.51 -4.80 3.43
N PHE A 86 2.62 -3.89 3.04
CA PHE A 86 2.32 -3.68 1.62
C PHE A 86 3.53 -3.19 0.81
N ILE A 87 4.37 -2.31 1.37
CA ILE A 87 5.53 -1.75 0.65
C ILE A 87 6.55 -2.84 0.38
N SER A 88 6.84 -3.70 1.37
CA SER A 88 7.71 -4.88 1.17
C SER A 88 7.11 -5.85 0.16
N PHE A 89 5.80 -6.13 0.24
CA PHE A 89 5.13 -7.02 -0.72
C PHE A 89 5.21 -6.49 -2.16
N MET A 90 5.03 -5.18 -2.33
CA MET A 90 5.15 -4.53 -3.63
C MET A 90 6.61 -4.50 -4.10
N GLY A 91 7.56 -4.21 -3.21
CA GLY A 91 8.99 -4.16 -3.50
C GLY A 91 9.53 -5.46 -4.08
N ASP A 92 9.09 -6.62 -3.58
CA ASP A 92 9.46 -7.93 -4.12
C ASP A 92 9.11 -8.12 -5.61
N ARG A 93 8.09 -7.41 -6.12
CA ARG A 93 7.69 -7.45 -7.54
C ARG A 93 8.19 -6.26 -8.34
N TYR A 94 8.12 -5.08 -7.75
CA TYR A 94 8.38 -3.82 -8.43
C TYR A 94 9.88 -3.56 -8.57
N CYS A 95 10.65 -3.86 -7.53
CA CYS A 95 12.09 -3.66 -7.47
C CYS A 95 12.77 -4.83 -6.71
N PRO A 96 12.73 -6.05 -7.26
CA PRO A 96 13.23 -7.24 -6.56
C PRO A 96 14.73 -7.13 -6.21
N PRO A 97 15.12 -7.43 -4.96
CA PRO A 97 16.52 -7.37 -4.52
C PRO A 97 17.42 -8.41 -5.21
N THR A 98 16.84 -9.49 -5.75
CA THR A 98 17.55 -10.54 -6.47
C THR A 98 18.05 -10.11 -7.84
N ILE A 99 17.49 -9.05 -8.43
CA ILE A 99 17.85 -8.57 -9.77
C ILE A 99 19.04 -7.60 -9.71
N HIS A 100 19.11 -6.75 -8.68
CA HIS A 100 20.21 -5.80 -8.55
C HIS A 100 20.48 -5.44 -7.08
N LYS A 101 21.77 -5.36 -6.70
CA LYS A 101 22.20 -5.16 -5.29
C LYS A 101 21.66 -3.88 -4.64
N LEU A 102 21.37 -2.84 -5.42
CA LEU A 102 20.85 -1.56 -4.91
C LEU A 102 19.33 -1.60 -4.67
N ASN A 103 18.61 -2.57 -5.25
CA ASN A 103 17.16 -2.70 -5.10
C ASN A 103 16.76 -3.01 -3.66
N LYS A 104 17.66 -3.57 -2.85
CA LYS A 104 17.46 -3.75 -1.41
C LYS A 104 17.12 -2.45 -0.66
N ASN A 105 17.51 -1.30 -1.21
CA ASN A 105 17.22 0.02 -0.62
C ASN A 105 15.83 0.53 -0.99
N TRP A 106 15.16 -0.05 -1.98
CA TRP A 106 13.90 0.46 -2.51
C TRP A 106 12.81 0.53 -1.45
N VAL A 107 12.61 -0.56 -0.70
CA VAL A 107 11.61 -0.61 0.39
C VAL A 107 11.88 0.47 1.44
N LYS A 108 13.15 0.65 1.83
CA LYS A 108 13.56 1.68 2.78
C LYS A 108 13.23 3.09 2.28
N ASN A 109 13.58 3.39 1.02
CA ASN A 109 13.38 4.70 0.42
C ASN A 109 11.89 5.02 0.24
N VAL A 110 11.11 4.09 -0.31
CA VAL A 110 9.66 4.28 -0.47
C VAL A 110 8.97 4.44 0.87
N THR A 111 9.36 3.65 1.89
CA THR A 111 8.81 3.80 3.24
C THR A 111 9.12 5.17 3.84
N TYR A 112 10.34 5.69 3.64
CA TYR A 112 10.73 7.02 4.10
C TYR A 112 9.82 8.09 3.48
N PHE A 113 9.70 8.14 2.15
CA PHE A 113 8.87 9.13 1.47
C PHE A 113 7.38 8.94 1.72
N TYR A 114 6.90 7.71 1.92
CA TYR A 114 5.51 7.47 2.27
C TYR A 114 5.16 8.04 3.65
N LYS A 115 6.08 7.95 4.63
CA LYS A 115 5.88 8.55 5.95
C LYS A 115 6.01 10.08 5.93
N GLU A 116 6.97 10.61 5.17
CA GLU A 116 7.17 12.05 5.03
C GLU A 116 5.97 12.76 4.38
N ASN A 117 5.27 12.08 3.46
CA ASN A 117 4.05 12.59 2.84
C ASN A 117 2.78 12.36 3.71
N GLN A 118 2.90 12.17 5.04
CA GLN A 118 1.77 12.19 6.02
C GLN A 118 1.45 13.62 6.43
#